data_AF-A0A093YPK7-F1
#
_entry.id   AF-A0A093YPK7-F1
#
_cell.length_a   1.000
_cell.length_b   1.000
_cell.length_c   1.000
_cell.angle_alpha   90.00
_cell.angle_beta   90.00
_cell.angle_gamma   90.00
#
_symmetry.space_group_name_H-M   'P 1'
#
loop_
_entity.id
_entity.type
_entity.pdbx_description
1 polymer ?
#
loop_
_entity_poly.entity_id
_entity_poly.type
_entity_poly.pdbx_seq_one_letter_code
_entity_poly.pdbx_strand_id
1 'polypeptide(L)'
;YEAVNQTLQRQQNAVMLDMVAVTAIHGGIGSIGIYVSQNNSKGVPNGDFGSPMQQFPMAAFYSKGLSFKAGAVDPKLTAPHLMQLIATGRAKPSYIISSKISIEEAPESYKKFAEQDGVKYVIVFE
;
A
#
# COMPACT_ATOMS: atom_id res chain seq x y z
N TYR A 1 9.16 -2.03 10.96
CA TYR A 1 9.80 -1.70 9.66
C TYR A 1 9.03 -2.39 8.56
N GLU A 2 8.73 -1.68 7.48
CA GLU A 2 8.09 -2.27 6.30
C GLU A 2 9.13 -2.89 5.35
N ALA A 3 8.71 -3.87 4.54
CA ALA A 3 9.54 -4.57 3.56
C ALA A 3 10.89 -5.05 4.14
N VAL A 4 10.83 -5.89 5.17
CA VAL A 4 12.02 -6.54 5.76
C VAL A 4 12.08 -8.00 5.36
N ASN A 5 13.29 -8.54 5.31
CA ASN A 5 13.54 -9.96 5.07
C ASN A 5 13.46 -10.76 6.38
N GLN A 6 13.76 -12.06 6.30
CA GLN A 6 13.72 -12.99 7.44
C GLN A 6 14.69 -12.64 8.58
N THR A 7 15.73 -11.83 8.31
CA THR A 7 16.69 -11.36 9.32
C THR A 7 16.34 -9.96 9.85
N LEU A 8 15.13 -9.47 9.56
CA LEU A 8 14.62 -8.15 9.93
C LEU A 8 15.39 -6.98 9.30
N GLN A 9 16.15 -7.25 8.23
CA GLN A 9 16.84 -6.23 7.47
C GLN A 9 15.93 -5.72 6.34
N ARG A 10 15.96 -4.41 6.08
CA ARG A 10 15.20 -3.82 4.98
C ARG A 10 15.64 -4.41 3.65
N GLN A 11 14.67 -4.82 2.85
CA GLN A 11 14.87 -5.36 1.50
C GLN A 11 13.70 -4.91 0.62
N GLN A 12 14.00 -4.07 -0.37
CA GLN A 12 12.98 -3.36 -1.17
C GLN A 12 12.04 -4.32 -1.95
N ASN A 13 12.54 -5.48 -2.40
CA ASN A 13 11.73 -6.49 -3.09
C ASN A 13 11.15 -7.58 -2.19
N ALA A 14 11.29 -7.52 -0.85
CA ALA A 14 10.82 -8.57 0.06
C ALA A 14 9.33 -8.90 -0.16
N VAL A 15 8.48 -7.87 -0.21
CA VAL A 15 7.03 -8.04 -0.45
C VAL A 15 6.76 -8.70 -1.81
N MET A 16 7.52 -8.38 -2.86
CA MET A 16 7.35 -9.02 -4.18
C MET A 16 7.74 -10.49 -4.17
N LEU A 17 8.82 -10.84 -3.46
CA LEU A 17 9.24 -12.23 -3.28
C LEU A 17 8.16 -13.02 -2.54
N ASP A 18 7.64 -12.47 -1.45
CA ASP A 18 6.59 -13.10 -0.65
C ASP A 18 5.30 -13.27 -1.45
N MET A 19 4.87 -12.25 -2.21
CA MET A 19 3.71 -12.35 -3.10
C MET A 19 3.83 -13.51 -4.08
N VAL A 20 4.98 -13.69 -4.74
CA VAL A 20 5.18 -14.82 -5.66
C VAL A 20 5.24 -16.15 -4.90
N ALA A 21 5.83 -16.18 -3.71
CA ALA A 21 5.93 -17.38 -2.89
C ALA A 21 4.55 -17.90 -2.43
N VAL A 22 3.68 -17.01 -1.97
CA VAL A 22 2.37 -17.38 -1.38
C VAL A 22 1.23 -17.51 -2.37
N THR A 23 1.35 -16.91 -3.56
CA THR A 23 0.31 -17.02 -4.60
C THR A 23 0.25 -18.45 -5.14
N ALA A 24 -0.96 -19.01 -5.18
CA ALA A 24 -1.23 -20.33 -5.72
C ALA A 24 -0.97 -20.41 -7.23
N ILE A 25 -0.77 -21.61 -7.76
CA ILE A 25 -0.59 -21.86 -9.20
C ILE A 25 -1.79 -21.29 -9.96
N HIS A 26 -1.51 -20.60 -11.07
CA HIS A 26 -2.46 -19.86 -11.92
C HIS A 26 -3.18 -18.69 -11.24
N GLY A 27 -2.71 -18.25 -10.06
CA GLY A 27 -3.25 -17.09 -9.36
C GLY A 27 -2.83 -15.74 -9.97
N GLY A 28 -3.35 -14.67 -9.39
CA GLY A 28 -3.03 -13.29 -9.77
C GLY A 28 -2.52 -12.46 -8.60
N ILE A 29 -1.55 -11.59 -8.90
CA ILE A 29 -0.97 -10.62 -7.97
C ILE A 29 -1.41 -9.22 -8.39
N GLY A 30 -1.94 -8.45 -7.44
CA GLY A 30 -2.26 -7.03 -7.60
C GLY A 30 -1.39 -6.17 -6.70
N SER A 31 -0.57 -5.29 -7.29
CA SER A 31 0.27 -4.35 -6.54
C SER A 31 -0.26 -2.92 -6.65
N ILE A 32 -0.76 -2.40 -5.53
CA ILE A 32 -1.14 -0.99 -5.35
C ILE A 32 -0.09 -0.19 -4.58
N GLY A 33 0.96 -0.86 -4.08
CA GLY A 33 2.09 -0.21 -3.41
C GLY A 33 2.89 0.65 -4.39
N ILE A 34 3.47 1.73 -3.88
CA ILE A 34 4.28 2.64 -4.70
C ILE A 34 5.67 2.04 -4.90
N TYR A 35 5.98 1.64 -6.13
CA TYR A 35 7.30 1.16 -6.57
C TYR A 35 7.84 2.05 -7.68
N VAL A 36 7.99 3.35 -7.39
CA VAL A 36 8.61 4.30 -8.31
C VAL A 36 9.94 4.80 -7.75
N SER A 37 10.92 5.02 -8.62
CA SER A 37 12.13 5.76 -8.27
C SER A 37 11.85 7.25 -8.47
N GLN A 38 12.16 8.06 -7.46
CA GLN A 38 11.91 9.49 -7.49
C GLN A 38 13.12 10.23 -6.91
N ASN A 39 13.38 11.45 -7.37
CA ASN A 39 14.51 12.22 -6.84
C ASN A 39 14.22 12.70 -5.42
N ASN A 40 15.28 12.88 -4.63
CA ASN A 40 15.17 13.56 -3.34
C ASN A 40 14.64 14.99 -3.51
N SER A 41 13.73 15.38 -2.63
CA SER A 41 13.18 16.73 -2.55
C SER A 41 12.88 17.08 -1.09
N LYS A 42 12.57 18.36 -0.80
CA LYS A 42 12.15 18.77 0.56
C LYS A 42 10.93 18.00 1.07
N GLY A 43 9.99 17.65 0.18
CA GLY A 43 8.80 16.87 0.52
C GLY A 43 9.01 15.35 0.51
N VAL A 44 10.12 14.89 -0.06
CA VAL A 44 10.49 13.47 -0.15
C VAL A 44 11.99 13.34 0.10
N PRO A 45 12.44 13.47 1.36
CA PRO A 45 13.87 13.49 1.67
C PRO A 45 14.57 12.15 1.44
N ASN A 46 13.81 11.06 1.24
CA ASN A 46 14.28 9.70 0.97
C ASN A 46 13.72 9.17 -0.36
N GLY A 47 13.56 10.03 -1.37
CA GLY A 47 13.04 9.65 -2.68
C GLY A 47 13.94 8.68 -3.43
N ASP A 48 15.25 8.84 -3.30
CA ASP A 48 16.28 8.02 -3.94
C ASP A 48 16.56 6.69 -3.22
N PHE A 49 15.83 6.42 -2.12
CA PHE A 49 16.02 5.26 -1.27
C PHE A 49 15.79 3.92 -2.00
N GLY A 50 15.09 3.95 -3.15
CA GLY A 50 14.77 2.77 -3.94
C GLY A 50 15.58 2.67 -5.24
N SER A 51 16.26 1.53 -5.43
CA SER A 51 16.84 1.21 -6.74
C SER A 51 15.71 1.07 -7.78
N PRO A 52 15.84 1.71 -8.96
CA PRO A 52 14.86 1.59 -10.04
C PRO A 52 14.79 0.16 -10.60
N MET A 53 15.84 -0.63 -10.41
CA MET A 53 15.89 -2.04 -10.77
C MET A 53 15.79 -2.91 -9.52
N GLN A 54 14.80 -3.79 -9.50
CA GLN A 54 14.56 -4.77 -8.43
C GLN A 54 14.68 -6.18 -8.99
N GLN A 55 15.25 -7.09 -8.21
CA GLN A 55 15.25 -8.51 -8.57
C GLN A 55 13.84 -9.08 -8.43
N PHE A 56 13.40 -9.85 -9.42
CA PHE A 56 12.09 -10.48 -9.46
C PHE A 56 12.22 -12.00 -9.68
N PRO A 57 11.48 -12.86 -8.95
CA PRO A 57 11.64 -14.31 -9.00
C PRO A 57 10.94 -14.91 -10.24
N MET A 58 11.48 -14.59 -11.42
CA MET A 58 10.85 -14.89 -12.72
C MET A 58 10.60 -16.38 -12.95
N ALA A 59 11.53 -17.26 -12.54
CA ALA A 59 11.37 -18.70 -12.71
C ALA A 59 10.16 -19.26 -11.94
N ALA A 60 10.00 -18.86 -10.68
CA ALA A 60 8.87 -19.27 -9.84
C ALA A 60 7.55 -18.64 -10.30
N PHE A 61 7.60 -17.37 -10.74
CA PHE A 61 6.45 -16.69 -11.32
C PHE A 61 5.95 -17.40 -12.58
N TYR A 62 6.88 -17.76 -13.47
CA TYR A 62 6.59 -18.45 -14.72
C TYR A 62 6.09 -19.88 -14.48
N SER A 63 6.76 -20.67 -13.65
CA SER A 63 6.37 -22.07 -13.40
C SER A 63 5.01 -22.19 -12.74
N LYS A 64 4.65 -21.22 -11.89
CA LYS A 64 3.31 -21.12 -11.30
C LYS A 64 2.26 -20.55 -12.28
N GLY A 65 2.65 -20.05 -13.46
CA GLY A 65 1.73 -19.45 -14.43
C GLY A 65 0.94 -18.27 -13.87
N LEU A 66 1.61 -17.39 -13.11
CA LEU A 66 0.97 -16.26 -12.43
C LEU A 66 0.68 -15.08 -13.36
N SER A 67 -0.30 -14.26 -12.98
CA SER A 67 -0.51 -12.92 -13.55
C SER A 67 -0.11 -11.82 -12.56
N PHE A 68 0.33 -10.67 -13.06
CA PHE A 68 0.68 -9.51 -12.23
C PHE A 68 0.05 -8.24 -12.82
N LYS A 69 -0.68 -7.48 -12.01
CA LYS A 69 -1.22 -6.17 -12.37
C LYS A 69 -0.75 -5.11 -11.37
N ALA A 70 -0.32 -3.97 -11.88
CA ALA A 70 0.18 -2.86 -11.09
C ALA A 70 -0.33 -1.52 -11.62
N GLY A 71 -0.25 -0.49 -10.78
CA GLY A 71 -0.47 0.89 -11.19
C GLY A 71 -1.28 1.69 -10.17
N ALA A 72 -1.32 3.00 -10.40
CA ALA A 72 -2.22 3.86 -9.65
C ALA A 72 -3.67 3.44 -9.89
N VAL A 73 -4.49 3.51 -8.84
CA VAL A 73 -5.93 3.29 -8.95
C VAL A 73 -6.54 4.50 -9.68
N ASP A 74 -7.32 4.26 -10.73
CA ASP A 74 -8.28 5.25 -11.23
C ASP A 74 -9.60 5.09 -10.47
N PRO A 75 -9.88 5.95 -9.47
CA PRO A 75 -11.08 5.80 -8.66
C PRO A 75 -12.36 6.04 -9.47
N LYS A 76 -12.30 6.74 -10.62
CA LYS A 76 -13.50 7.05 -11.40
C LYS A 76 -14.17 5.79 -11.94
N LEU A 77 -13.36 4.75 -12.21
CA LEU A 77 -13.84 3.47 -12.72
C LEU A 77 -14.54 2.63 -11.65
N THR A 78 -14.13 2.75 -10.39
CA THR A 78 -14.58 1.85 -9.30
C THR A 78 -15.48 2.53 -8.28
N ALA A 79 -15.34 3.84 -8.08
CA ALA A 79 -16.07 4.59 -7.06
C ALA A 79 -17.60 4.45 -7.17
N PRO A 80 -18.25 4.50 -8.35
CA PRO A 80 -19.70 4.34 -8.43
C PRO A 80 -20.19 3.02 -7.81
N HIS A 81 -19.47 1.93 -8.07
CA HIS A 81 -19.80 0.62 -7.52
C HIS A 81 -19.56 0.55 -6.01
N LEU A 82 -18.41 1.05 -5.54
CA LEU A 82 -18.09 1.08 -4.10
C LEU A 82 -19.10 1.94 -3.32
N MET A 83 -19.50 3.09 -3.87
CA MET A 83 -20.53 3.95 -3.28
C MET A 83 -21.87 3.25 -3.18
N GLN A 84 -22.28 2.48 -4.19
CA GLN A 84 -23.50 1.68 -4.13
C GLN A 84 -23.44 0.62 -3.01
N LEU A 85 -22.30 -0.06 -2.84
CA LEU A 85 -22.12 -1.02 -1.75
C LEU A 85 -22.23 -0.37 -0.38
N ILE A 86 -21.70 0.85 -0.22
CA ILE A 86 -21.81 1.63 1.02
C ILE A 86 -23.26 2.08 1.24
N ALA A 87 -23.90 2.68 0.23
CA ALA A 87 -25.25 3.21 0.32
C ALA A 87 -26.30 2.12 0.62
N THR A 88 -26.09 0.91 0.11
CA THR A 88 -26.96 -0.26 0.39
C THR A 88 -26.60 -0.99 1.69
N GLY A 89 -25.62 -0.49 2.45
CA GLY A 89 -25.19 -1.10 3.72
C GLY A 89 -24.42 -2.41 3.59
N ARG A 90 -24.10 -2.85 2.36
CA ARG A 90 -23.30 -4.06 2.09
C ARG A 90 -21.84 -3.90 2.48
N ALA A 91 -21.31 -2.67 2.48
CA ALA A 91 -19.99 -2.33 2.95
C ALA A 91 -20.07 -1.21 4.00
N LYS A 92 -19.31 -1.36 5.10
CA LYS A 92 -19.25 -0.36 6.19
C LYS A 92 -17.79 -0.03 6.51
N PRO A 93 -17.08 0.71 5.63
CA PRO A 93 -15.63 0.91 5.77
C PRO A 93 -15.22 1.70 7.01
N SER A 94 -16.17 2.34 7.72
CA SER A 94 -15.91 3.14 8.92
C SER A 94 -15.20 2.38 10.04
N TYR A 95 -15.22 1.04 10.04
CA TYR A 95 -14.51 0.25 11.05
C TYR A 95 -12.97 0.41 11.01
N ILE A 96 -12.40 0.85 9.87
CA ILE A 96 -10.95 1.10 9.77
C ILE A 96 -10.54 2.45 10.36
N ILE A 97 -11.50 3.35 10.64
CA ILE A 97 -11.18 4.69 11.13
C ILE A 97 -10.72 4.57 12.59
N SER A 98 -9.46 4.92 12.83
CA SER A 98 -8.85 4.94 14.15
C SER A 98 -9.27 6.17 14.95
N SER A 99 -9.31 7.34 14.30
CA SER A 99 -9.73 8.59 14.94
C SER A 99 -10.31 9.60 13.94
N LYS A 100 -11.24 10.41 14.43
CA LYS A 100 -11.70 11.64 13.79
C LYS A 100 -11.07 12.82 14.55
N ILE A 101 -10.43 13.72 13.82
CA ILE A 101 -9.59 14.78 14.40
C ILE A 101 -9.95 16.15 13.81
N SER A 102 -9.64 17.23 14.52
CA SER A 102 -9.65 18.58 13.94
C SER A 102 -8.41 18.81 13.06
N ILE A 103 -8.38 19.92 12.32
CA ILE A 103 -7.22 20.26 11.48
C ILE A 103 -5.98 20.61 12.32
N GLU A 104 -6.17 21.17 13.51
CA GLU A 104 -5.10 21.51 14.45
C GLU A 104 -4.39 20.28 15.01
N GLU A 105 -5.09 19.14 15.08
CA GLU A 105 -4.55 17.85 15.55
C GLU A 105 -3.78 17.08 14.47
N ALA A 106 -3.75 17.58 13.22
CA ALA A 106 -3.09 16.90 12.12
C ALA A 106 -1.60 16.60 12.38
N PRO A 107 -0.75 17.53 12.88
CA PRO A 107 0.66 17.25 13.11
C PRO A 107 0.91 16.07 14.07
N GLU A 108 0.18 16.02 15.18
CA GLU A 108 0.27 14.92 16.15
C GLU A 108 -0.24 13.61 15.56
N SER A 109 -1.32 13.67 14.78
CA SER A 109 -1.90 12.49 14.13
C SER A 109 -0.97 11.89 13.06
N TYR A 110 -0.22 12.73 12.33
CA TYR A 110 0.85 12.26 11.43
C TYR A 110 1.97 11.53 12.18
N LYS A 111 2.34 12.03 13.37
CA LYS A 111 3.34 11.36 14.23
C LYS A 111 2.84 10.00 14.68
N LYS A 112 1.62 9.91 15.21
CA LYS A 112 0.98 8.64 15.61
C LYS A 112 0.89 7.66 14.45
N PHE A 113 0.50 8.11 13.27
CA PHE A 113 0.49 7.28 12.05
C PHE A 113 1.88 6.74 11.71
N ALA A 114 2.93 7.57 11.78
CA ALA A 114 4.31 7.14 11.54
C ALA A 114 4.82 6.14 12.60
N GLU A 115 4.37 6.27 13.84
CA GLU A 115 4.64 5.35 14.96
C GLU A 115 3.75 4.09 14.94
N GLN A 116 2.88 3.96 13.93
CA GLN A 116 1.91 2.87 13.77
C GLN A 116 0.87 2.78 14.91
N ASP A 117 0.64 3.87 15.63
CA ASP A 117 -0.39 4.04 16.66
C ASP A 117 -1.74 4.41 16.00
N GLY A 118 -2.18 3.63 15.02
CA GLY A 118 -3.41 3.86 14.26
C GLY A 118 -3.23 3.68 12.76
N VAL A 119 -4.33 3.37 12.07
CA VAL A 119 -4.32 3.00 10.65
C VAL A 119 -5.02 4.03 9.76
N LYS A 120 -6.02 4.75 10.27
CA LYS A 120 -6.72 5.78 9.49
C LYS A 120 -7.22 6.92 10.37
N TYR A 121 -6.67 8.10 10.13
CA TYR A 121 -7.12 9.36 10.70
C TYR A 121 -7.97 10.12 9.67
N VAL A 122 -9.08 10.72 10.11
CA VAL A 122 -9.97 11.52 9.26
C VAL A 122 -10.11 12.91 9.87
N ILE A 123 -9.68 13.93 9.13
CA ILE A 123 -9.85 15.33 9.52
C ILE A 123 -11.30 15.73 9.26
N VAL A 124 -11.96 16.26 10.28
CA VAL A 124 -13.31 16.81 10.21
C VAL A 124 -13.21 18.32 10.38
N PHE A 125 -13.73 19.06 9.40
CA PHE A 125 -13.86 20.51 9.45
C PHE A 125 -15.28 20.80 9.95
N GLU A 126 -15.40 21.23 11.20
CA GLU A 126 -16.64 21.81 11.74
C GLU A 126 -16.77 23.29 11.35
#